data_AF-A0A7S0FYS5-F1
#
_entry.id   AF-A0A7S0FYS5-F1
#
_cell.length_a   1.000
_cell.length_b   1.000
_cell.length_c   1.000
_cell.angle_alpha   90.00
_cell.angle_beta   90.00
_cell.angle_gamma   90.00
#
_symmetry.space_group_name_H-M   'P 1'
#
loop_
_entity.id
_entity.type
_entity.pdbx_description
1 polymer ?
#
loop_
_entity_poly.entity_id
_entity_poly.type
_entity_poly.pdbx_seq_one_letter_code
_entity_poly.pdbx_strand_id
1 'polypeptide(L)'
;MAVLRALVERCGMPFTDLASQILWRNRKVKVLQRAPFRRLARDLSWLGRRDDECPLEPVEEVFRCLTAKCGGRMAGRQWQKVLALIHRNPVLGSRVKLCDADRLFYGECHRGGQANRAINMSEFKELLFDLSESSGIHPCLIFISVGSHARRLLAEAEEAEEASVEGSGTRPASSRPKTAPAALLQQAVRPMQ
;
A
#
# COMPACT_ATOMS: atom_id res chain seq x y z
N MET A 1 -32.43 -9.73 17.27
CA MET A 1 -32.46 -9.77 15.78
C MET A 1 -33.54 -8.87 15.17
N ALA A 2 -34.75 -8.76 15.73
CA ALA A 2 -35.83 -7.92 15.18
C ALA A 2 -35.41 -6.45 14.94
N VAL A 3 -34.68 -5.85 15.89
CA VAL A 3 -34.19 -4.46 15.79
C VAL A 3 -33.26 -4.25 14.58
N LEU A 4 -32.31 -5.18 14.35
CA LEU A 4 -31.37 -5.06 13.23
C LEU A 4 -32.07 -5.23 11.88
N ARG A 5 -33.06 -6.14 11.77
CA ARG A 5 -33.84 -6.31 10.54
C ARG A 5 -34.66 -5.05 10.23
N ALA A 6 -35.33 -4.49 11.23
CA ALA A 6 -36.07 -3.24 11.07
C ALA A 6 -35.14 -2.07 10.67
N LEU A 7 -33.91 -2.01 11.19
CA LEU A 7 -32.93 -1.01 10.76
C LEU A 7 -32.48 -1.22 9.31
N VAL A 8 -32.22 -2.46 8.90
CA VAL A 8 -31.89 -2.80 7.51
C VAL A 8 -32.98 -2.33 6.54
N GLU A 9 -34.24 -2.66 6.85
CA GLU A 9 -35.40 -2.26 6.04
C GLU A 9 -35.54 -0.73 5.97
N ARG A 10 -35.36 -0.03 7.10
CA ARG A 10 -35.47 1.44 7.15
C ARG A 10 -34.32 2.16 6.47
N CYS A 11 -33.11 1.63 6.54
CA CYS A 11 -31.92 2.26 5.97
C CYS A 11 -31.70 1.89 4.49
N GLY A 12 -32.44 0.90 3.95
CA GLY A 12 -32.25 0.42 2.58
C GLY A 12 -30.86 -0.15 2.31
N MET A 13 -30.14 -0.56 3.37
CA MET A 13 -28.74 -1.00 3.31
C MET A 13 -28.66 -2.51 3.53
N PRO A 14 -27.79 -3.26 2.82
CA PRO A 14 -27.57 -4.67 3.10
C PRO A 14 -27.24 -4.92 4.57
N PHE A 15 -27.70 -6.06 5.10
CA PHE A 15 -27.42 -6.43 6.48
C PHE A 15 -25.92 -6.48 6.79
N THR A 16 -25.10 -6.96 5.86
CA THR A 16 -23.64 -7.03 5.97
C THR A 16 -23.00 -5.65 6.14
N ASP A 17 -23.44 -4.67 5.37
CA ASP A 17 -22.96 -3.28 5.44
C ASP A 17 -23.37 -2.59 6.76
N LEU A 18 -24.60 -2.87 7.23
CA LEU A 18 -25.03 -2.34 8.52
C LEU A 18 -24.28 -3.00 9.68
N ALA A 19 -24.15 -4.33 9.64
CA ALA A 19 -23.48 -5.11 10.66
C ALA A 19 -21.99 -4.74 10.76
N SER A 20 -21.31 -4.57 9.62
CA SER A 20 -19.92 -4.11 9.59
C SER A 20 -19.73 -2.73 10.19
N GLN A 21 -20.60 -1.77 9.86
CA GLN A 21 -20.55 -0.44 10.47
C GLN A 21 -20.77 -0.48 11.98
N ILE A 22 -21.71 -1.31 12.46
CA ILE A 22 -21.97 -1.48 13.89
C ILE A 22 -20.76 -2.13 14.57
N LEU A 23 -20.22 -3.21 14.01
CA LEU A 23 -19.04 -3.90 14.53
C LEU A 23 -17.84 -2.94 14.59
N TRP A 24 -17.57 -2.22 13.51
CA TRP A 24 -16.52 -1.22 13.44
C TRP A 24 -16.69 -0.13 14.50
N ARG A 25 -17.88 0.47 14.62
CA ARG A 25 -18.15 1.52 15.62
C ARG A 25 -17.97 1.02 17.04
N ASN A 26 -18.33 -0.23 17.32
CA ASN A 26 -18.30 -0.81 18.66
C ASN A 26 -17.04 -1.63 18.97
N ARG A 27 -16.09 -1.76 18.03
CA ARG A 27 -14.93 -2.66 18.20
C ARG A 27 -14.11 -2.41 19.46
N LYS A 28 -14.05 -1.17 19.96
CA LYS A 28 -13.33 -0.79 21.19
C LYS A 28 -14.10 -1.13 22.48
N VAL A 29 -15.34 -1.60 22.39
CA VAL A 29 -16.13 -2.05 23.53
C VAL A 29 -15.49 -3.29 24.15
N LYS A 30 -15.38 -3.32 25.48
CA LYS A 30 -14.70 -4.37 26.26
C LYS A 30 -15.12 -5.79 25.87
N VAL A 31 -16.38 -5.99 25.51
CA VAL A 31 -16.91 -7.30 25.08
C VAL A 31 -16.26 -7.76 23.77
N LEU A 32 -16.17 -6.88 22.76
CA LEU A 32 -15.55 -7.19 21.46
C LEU A 32 -14.02 -7.30 21.52
N GLN A 33 -13.41 -6.77 22.57
CA GLN A 33 -11.97 -6.89 22.82
C GLN A 33 -11.54 -8.26 23.38
N ARG A 34 -12.49 -9.12 23.80
CA ARG A 34 -12.20 -10.48 24.29
C ARG A 34 -11.74 -11.39 23.14
N ALA A 35 -10.85 -12.33 23.42
CA ALA A 35 -10.21 -13.20 22.43
C ALA A 35 -11.15 -13.80 21.34
N PRO A 36 -12.32 -14.40 21.67
CA PRO A 36 -13.20 -14.98 20.63
C PRO A 36 -13.81 -13.93 19.71
N PHE A 37 -14.07 -12.71 20.21
CA PHE A 37 -14.75 -11.65 19.46
C PHE A 37 -13.78 -10.69 18.78
N ARG A 38 -12.53 -10.62 19.27
CA ARG A 38 -11.48 -9.78 18.69
C ARG A 38 -11.17 -10.20 17.26
N ARG A 39 -11.11 -11.51 17.00
CA ARG A 39 -10.92 -12.05 15.65
C ARG A 39 -12.06 -11.60 14.72
N LEU A 40 -13.30 -11.72 15.17
CA LEU A 40 -14.47 -11.29 14.39
C LEU A 40 -14.47 -9.78 14.10
N ALA A 41 -14.08 -8.95 15.08
CA ALA A 41 -14.01 -7.50 14.90
C ALA A 41 -12.90 -7.05 13.92
N ARG A 42 -11.89 -7.91 13.69
CA ARG A 42 -10.77 -7.67 12.77
C ARG A 42 -10.87 -8.44 11.45
N ASP A 43 -11.83 -9.35 11.35
CA ASP A 43 -12.03 -10.13 10.14
C ASP A 43 -12.37 -9.18 8.99
N LEU A 44 -11.66 -9.23 7.87
CA LEU A 44 -11.94 -8.35 6.74
C LEU A 44 -12.99 -8.94 5.78
N SER A 45 -13.46 -10.17 6.04
CA SER A 45 -14.47 -10.84 5.21
C SER A 45 -15.78 -10.06 5.08
N TRP A 46 -16.12 -9.23 6.09
CA TRP A 46 -17.31 -8.39 6.06
C TRP A 46 -17.20 -7.17 5.14
N LEU A 47 -16.01 -6.86 4.59
CA LEU A 47 -15.85 -5.79 3.60
C LEU A 47 -16.40 -6.18 2.21
N GLY A 48 -16.73 -7.45 1.98
CA GLY A 48 -17.30 -7.91 0.72
C GLY A 48 -18.65 -7.27 0.40
N ARG A 49 -18.80 -6.74 -0.82
CA ARG A 49 -20.04 -6.17 -1.34
C ARG A 49 -20.95 -7.23 -1.97
N ARG A 50 -22.18 -6.80 -2.25
CA ARG A 50 -23.32 -7.57 -2.75
C ARG A 50 -23.18 -8.07 -4.21
N ASP A 51 -22.17 -7.62 -4.95
CA ASP A 51 -21.98 -7.87 -6.39
C ASP A 51 -20.64 -8.58 -6.70
N ASP A 52 -20.18 -9.48 -5.83
CA ASP A 52 -18.98 -10.33 -5.97
C ASP A 52 -17.60 -9.65 -6.03
N GLU A 53 -17.50 -8.33 -6.24
CA GLU A 53 -16.21 -7.64 -6.19
C GLU A 53 -15.75 -7.43 -4.73
N CYS A 54 -14.90 -8.36 -4.26
CA CYS A 54 -14.20 -8.22 -2.99
C CYS A 54 -13.24 -7.03 -3.07
N PRO A 55 -13.38 -5.98 -2.23
CA PRO A 55 -12.50 -4.80 -2.29
C PRO A 55 -11.04 -5.13 -1.92
N LEU A 56 -10.78 -6.35 -1.45
CA LEU A 56 -9.44 -6.84 -1.19
C LEU A 56 -8.68 -7.13 -2.48
N GLU A 57 -9.31 -7.64 -3.53
CA GLU A 57 -8.60 -8.02 -4.76
C GLU A 57 -7.91 -6.82 -5.43
N PRO A 58 -8.56 -5.66 -5.64
CA PRO A 58 -7.87 -4.49 -6.17
C PRO A 58 -6.75 -3.97 -5.25
N VAL A 59 -6.90 -4.11 -3.94
CA VAL A 59 -5.86 -3.71 -2.96
C VAL A 59 -4.65 -4.66 -3.03
N GLU A 60 -4.90 -5.95 -3.19
CA GLU A 60 -3.86 -6.95 -3.41
C GLU A 60 -3.12 -6.70 -4.73
N GLU A 61 -3.84 -6.28 -5.77
CA GLU A 61 -3.21 -5.90 -7.04
C GLU A 61 -2.30 -4.68 -6.88
N VAL A 62 -2.75 -3.63 -6.18
CA VAL A 62 -1.90 -2.47 -5.86
C VAL A 62 -0.63 -2.90 -5.13
N PHE A 63 -0.74 -3.80 -4.15
CA PHE A 63 0.43 -4.34 -3.46
C PHE A 63 1.36 -5.10 -4.41
N ARG A 64 0.82 -5.97 -5.28
CA ARG A 64 1.61 -6.72 -6.26
C ARG A 64 2.37 -5.78 -7.21
N CYS A 65 1.70 -4.79 -7.80
CA CYS A 65 2.34 -3.81 -8.69
C CYS A 65 3.48 -3.05 -7.98
N LEU A 66 3.24 -2.59 -6.74
CA LEU A 66 4.23 -1.81 -5.99
C LEU A 66 5.42 -2.66 -5.51
N THR A 67 5.25 -3.97 -5.35
CA THR A 67 6.26 -4.87 -4.78
C THR A 67 6.86 -5.87 -5.77
N ALA A 68 6.46 -5.85 -7.05
CA ALA A 68 6.95 -6.74 -8.09
C ALA A 68 8.49 -6.78 -8.18
N LYS A 69 9.12 -5.59 -8.12
CA LYS A 69 10.60 -5.45 -8.14
C LYS A 69 11.27 -5.73 -6.80
N CYS A 70 10.51 -6.05 -5.76
CA CYS A 70 10.98 -6.23 -4.38
C CYS A 70 10.62 -7.60 -3.80
N GLY A 71 10.39 -8.60 -4.66
CA GLY A 71 10.11 -9.98 -4.23
C GLY A 71 8.82 -10.13 -3.43
N GLY A 72 7.80 -9.32 -3.72
CA GLY A 72 6.51 -9.39 -3.02
C GLY A 72 6.53 -8.86 -1.59
N ARG A 73 7.55 -8.05 -1.23
CA ARG A 73 7.71 -7.43 0.08
C ARG A 73 7.67 -5.91 -0.05
N MET A 74 6.88 -5.26 0.79
CA MET A 74 6.69 -3.81 0.78
C MET A 74 7.63 -3.14 1.79
N ALA A 75 8.62 -2.41 1.30
CA ALA A 75 9.48 -1.57 2.14
C ALA A 75 8.89 -0.16 2.30
N GLY A 76 9.53 0.66 3.15
CA GLY A 76 9.04 2.01 3.45
C GLY A 76 8.83 2.90 2.23
N ARG A 77 9.65 2.75 1.17
CA ARG A 77 9.48 3.52 -0.09
C ARG A 77 8.16 3.21 -0.79
N GLN A 78 7.79 1.93 -0.86
CA GLN A 78 6.51 1.51 -1.44
C GLN A 78 5.34 1.94 -0.54
N TRP A 79 5.50 1.88 0.78
CA TRP A 79 4.51 2.40 1.71
C TRP A 79 4.21 3.88 1.50
N GLN A 80 5.24 4.73 1.31
CA GLN A 80 5.03 6.14 0.97
C GLN A 80 4.23 6.33 -0.32
N LYS A 81 4.41 5.45 -1.32
CA LYS A 81 3.58 5.48 -2.53
C LYS A 81 2.12 5.19 -2.19
N VAL A 82 1.83 4.20 -1.34
CA VAL A 82 0.46 3.92 -0.88
C VAL A 82 -0.13 5.13 -0.16
N LEU A 83 0.62 5.80 0.72
CA LEU A 83 0.15 7.02 1.37
C LEU A 83 -0.14 8.14 0.38
N ALA A 84 0.70 8.30 -0.65
CA ALA A 84 0.45 9.25 -1.72
C ALA A 84 -0.84 8.93 -2.49
N LEU A 85 -1.15 7.65 -2.71
CA LEU A 85 -2.43 7.24 -3.31
C LEU A 85 -3.62 7.61 -2.42
N ILE A 86 -3.54 7.34 -1.11
CA ILE A 86 -4.60 7.69 -0.14
C ILE A 86 -4.82 9.21 -0.09
N HIS A 87 -3.74 10.00 -0.13
CA HIS A 87 -3.82 11.47 -0.08
C HIS A 87 -4.40 12.10 -1.35
N ARG A 88 -4.42 11.39 -2.49
CA ARG A 88 -5.14 11.86 -3.69
C ARG A 88 -6.65 11.89 -3.48
N ASN A 89 -7.18 11.16 -2.51
CA ASN A 89 -8.57 11.29 -2.09
C ASN A 89 -8.71 12.46 -1.10
N PRO A 90 -9.41 13.55 -1.46
CA PRO A 90 -9.49 14.76 -0.62
C PRO A 90 -10.18 14.52 0.74
N VAL A 91 -11.07 13.53 0.81
CA VAL A 91 -11.77 13.15 2.06
C VAL A 91 -10.82 12.43 3.01
N LEU A 92 -9.90 11.62 2.48
CA LEU A 92 -8.95 10.85 3.29
C LEU A 92 -7.69 11.64 3.60
N GLY A 93 -7.15 12.39 2.64
CA GLY A 93 -5.90 13.14 2.79
C GLY A 93 -5.92 14.17 3.93
N SER A 94 -7.09 14.70 4.27
CA SER A 94 -7.24 15.60 5.43
C SER A 94 -7.30 14.89 6.78
N ARG A 95 -7.58 13.58 6.79
CA ARG A 95 -7.80 12.77 8.01
C ARG A 95 -6.64 11.86 8.34
N VAL A 96 -5.92 11.40 7.32
CA VAL A 96 -4.78 10.50 7.46
C VAL A 96 -3.53 11.32 7.73
N LYS A 97 -2.96 11.18 8.94
CA LYS A 97 -1.72 11.86 9.32
C LYS A 97 -0.51 11.02 8.91
N LEU A 98 0.39 11.58 8.10
CA LEU A 98 1.60 10.88 7.65
C LEU A 98 2.47 10.37 8.81
N CYS A 99 2.65 11.18 9.86
CA CYS A 99 3.43 10.76 11.04
C CYS A 99 2.85 9.54 11.75
N ASP A 100 1.52 9.43 11.83
CA ASP A 100 0.87 8.28 12.47
C ASP A 100 0.96 7.05 11.56
N ALA A 101 0.80 7.23 10.25
CA ALA A 101 0.98 6.17 9.27
C ALA A 101 2.41 5.58 9.27
N ASP A 102 3.43 6.44 9.38
CA ASP A 102 4.83 6.02 9.45
C ASP A 102 5.13 5.27 10.76
N ARG A 103 4.57 5.73 11.88
CA ARG A 103 4.67 5.03 13.17
C ARG A 103 4.04 3.65 13.12
N LEU A 104 2.88 3.52 12.48
CA LEU A 104 2.22 2.23 12.30
C LEU A 104 3.08 1.29 11.45
N PHE A 105 3.61 1.77 10.32
CA PHE A 105 4.50 0.97 9.47
C PHE A 105 5.76 0.53 10.23
N TYR A 106 6.39 1.45 10.97
CA TYR A 106 7.53 1.13 11.83
C TYR A 106 7.17 0.08 12.88
N GLY A 107 6.01 0.21 13.53
CA GLY A 107 5.51 -0.77 14.50
C GLY A 107 5.33 -2.16 13.89
N GLU A 108 4.74 -2.25 12.70
CA GLU A 108 4.54 -3.52 12.00
C GLU A 108 5.89 -4.16 11.62
N CYS A 109 6.85 -3.35 11.15
CA CYS A 109 8.22 -3.77 10.86
C CYS A 109 8.99 -4.31 12.07
N HIS A 110 8.61 -3.96 13.31
CA HIS A 110 9.29 -4.40 14.54
C HIS A 110 8.41 -5.33 15.39
N ARG A 111 7.31 -5.83 14.81
CA ARG A 111 6.38 -6.71 15.51
C ARG A 111 7.07 -8.03 15.86
N GLY A 112 6.94 -8.45 17.12
CA GLY A 112 7.56 -9.68 17.61
C GLY A 112 9.06 -9.59 17.92
N GLY A 113 9.63 -8.37 18.01
CA GLY A 113 11.01 -8.15 18.45
C GLY A 113 12.08 -8.42 17.39
N GLN A 114 11.68 -8.78 16.17
CA GLN A 114 12.57 -8.88 15.01
C GLN A 114 12.43 -7.63 14.14
N ALA A 115 13.56 -7.01 13.78
CA ALA A 115 13.57 -5.84 12.91
C ALA A 115 13.47 -6.26 11.43
N ASN A 116 12.24 -6.35 10.91
CA ASN A 116 11.96 -6.58 9.50
C ASN A 116 11.80 -5.24 8.77
N ARG A 117 12.59 -4.98 7.72
CA ARG A 117 12.51 -3.71 6.96
C ARG A 117 11.36 -3.63 5.95
N ALA A 118 10.57 -4.71 5.83
CA ALA A 118 9.50 -4.82 4.85
C ALA A 118 8.39 -5.74 5.35
N ILE A 119 7.17 -5.48 4.86
CA ILE A 119 5.95 -6.21 5.21
C ILE A 119 5.44 -7.06 4.04
N ASN A 120 4.76 -8.16 4.34
CA ASN A 120 4.05 -9.01 3.37
C ASN A 120 2.60 -8.52 3.14
N MET A 121 1.86 -9.22 2.28
CA MET A 121 0.47 -8.88 1.93
C MET A 121 -0.49 -8.89 3.13
N SER A 122 -0.36 -9.87 4.03
CA SER A 122 -1.22 -9.98 5.21
C SER A 122 -0.97 -8.80 6.16
N GLU A 123 0.30 -8.52 6.45
CA GLU A 123 0.75 -7.38 7.26
C GLU A 123 0.32 -6.05 6.63
N PHE A 124 0.34 -5.93 5.30
CA PHE A 124 -0.16 -4.75 4.60
C PHE A 124 -1.67 -4.53 4.81
N LYS A 125 -2.50 -5.58 4.71
CA LYS A 125 -3.94 -5.49 4.97
C LYS A 125 -4.23 -5.11 6.43
N GLU A 126 -3.50 -5.70 7.37
CA GLU A 126 -3.58 -5.33 8.80
C GLU A 126 -3.18 -3.86 9.01
N LEU A 127 -2.10 -3.41 8.37
CA LEU A 127 -1.62 -2.04 8.47
C LEU A 127 -2.64 -1.03 7.92
N LEU A 128 -3.31 -1.32 6.80
CA LEU A 128 -4.40 -0.47 6.28
C LEU A 128 -5.60 -0.42 7.24
N PHE A 129 -5.90 -1.53 7.90
CA PHE A 129 -6.93 -1.56 8.94
C PHE A 129 -6.53 -0.70 10.14
N ASP A 130 -5.31 -0.83 10.65
CA ASP A 130 -4.81 -0.02 11.77
C ASP A 130 -4.72 1.48 11.41
N LEU A 131 -4.40 1.80 10.15
CA LEU A 131 -4.46 3.16 9.62
C LEU A 131 -5.89 3.73 9.66
N SER A 132 -6.87 2.90 9.32
CA SER A 132 -8.29 3.28 9.42
C SER A 132 -8.71 3.49 10.87
N GLU A 133 -8.16 2.69 11.80
CA GLU A 133 -8.43 2.82 13.24
C GLU A 133 -7.89 4.13 13.80
N SER A 134 -6.63 4.45 13.49
CA SER A 134 -5.95 5.66 13.95
C SER A 134 -6.56 6.93 13.36
N SER A 135 -7.02 6.86 12.10
CA SER A 135 -7.63 8.00 11.40
C SER A 135 -9.13 8.16 11.68
N GLY A 136 -9.76 7.21 12.39
CA GLY A 136 -11.20 7.23 12.66
C GLY A 136 -12.07 7.06 11.40
N ILE A 137 -11.53 6.43 10.36
CA ILE A 137 -12.20 6.22 9.07
C ILE A 137 -12.64 4.77 8.98
N HIS A 138 -13.79 4.51 8.35
CA HIS A 138 -14.21 3.12 8.12
C HIS A 138 -13.24 2.42 7.16
N PRO A 139 -12.76 1.19 7.44
CA PRO A 139 -11.74 0.51 6.64
C PRO A 139 -12.09 0.46 5.15
N CYS A 140 -13.35 0.15 4.82
CA CYS A 140 -13.84 0.11 3.44
C CYS A 140 -13.44 1.34 2.61
N LEU A 141 -13.45 2.55 3.17
CA LEU A 141 -13.06 3.75 2.43
C LEU A 141 -11.55 3.79 2.11
N ILE A 142 -10.70 3.33 3.03
CA ILE A 142 -9.25 3.23 2.77
C ILE A 142 -9.00 2.17 1.70
N PHE A 143 -9.61 0.99 1.83
CA PHE A 143 -9.43 -0.11 0.88
C PHE A 143 -9.91 0.28 -0.53
N ILE A 144 -11.10 0.86 -0.66
CA ILE A 144 -11.61 1.38 -1.95
C ILE A 144 -10.67 2.45 -2.50
N SER A 145 -10.22 3.39 -1.67
CA SER A 145 -9.34 4.46 -2.14
C SER A 145 -8.01 3.92 -2.68
N VAL A 146 -7.40 2.97 -1.99
CA VAL A 146 -6.16 2.32 -2.46
C VAL A 146 -6.45 1.51 -3.73
N GLY A 147 -7.44 0.62 -3.67
CA GLY A 147 -7.79 -0.31 -4.75
C GLY A 147 -8.22 0.38 -6.05
N SER A 148 -8.81 1.59 -5.98
CA SER A 148 -9.19 2.36 -7.18
C SER A 148 -8.02 2.72 -8.09
N HIS A 149 -6.77 2.60 -7.60
CA HIS A 149 -5.57 2.83 -8.38
C HIS A 149 -4.97 1.58 -9.03
N ALA A 150 -5.54 0.39 -8.81
CA ALA A 150 -5.01 -0.88 -9.32
C ALA A 150 -4.80 -0.86 -10.84
N ARG A 151 -5.85 -0.54 -11.61
CA ARG A 151 -5.81 -0.53 -13.08
C ARG A 151 -4.73 0.41 -13.64
N ARG A 152 -4.55 1.59 -13.03
CA ARG A 152 -3.52 2.55 -13.47
C ARG A 152 -2.12 2.02 -13.19
N LEU A 153 -1.90 1.46 -12.00
CA LEU A 153 -0.58 0.92 -11.64
C LEU A 153 -0.22 -0.31 -12.48
N LEU A 154 -1.20 -1.10 -12.88
CA LEU A 154 -1.00 -2.23 -13.79
C LEU A 154 -0.53 -1.75 -15.17
N ALA A 155 -1.24 -0.77 -15.76
CA ALA A 155 -0.83 -0.16 -17.03
C ALA A 155 0.57 0.47 -16.96
N GLU A 156 0.87 1.22 -15.89
CA GLU A 156 2.21 1.80 -15.66
C GLU A 156 3.30 0.72 -15.53
N ALA A 157 2.96 -0.48 -15.05
CA ALA A 157 3.89 -1.60 -14.92
C ALA A 157 4.13 -2.29 -16.27
N GLU A 158 3.08 -2.51 -17.07
CA GLU A 158 3.15 -3.09 -18.41
C GLU A 158 3.98 -2.20 -19.35
N GLU A 159 3.71 -0.89 -19.39
CA GLU A 159 4.47 0.08 -20.18
C GLU A 159 5.97 0.09 -19.79
N ALA A 160 6.28 -0.05 -18.50
CA ALA A 160 7.65 -0.09 -18.02
C ALA A 160 8.39 -1.39 -18.37
N GLU A 161 7.66 -2.50 -18.55
CA GLU A 161 8.20 -3.77 -19.00
C GLU A 161 8.53 -3.72 -20.49
N GLU A 162 7.60 -3.23 -21.32
CA GLU A 162 7.78 -3.05 -22.76
C GLU A 162 8.99 -2.16 -23.08
N ALA A 163 9.12 -1.02 -22.41
CA ALA A 163 10.26 -0.11 -22.57
C ALA A 163 11.62 -0.76 -22.21
N SER A 164 11.64 -1.76 -21.33
CA SER A 164 12.86 -2.47 -20.94
C SER A 164 13.33 -3.50 -21.98
N VAL A 165 12.39 -4.05 -22.77
CA VAL A 165 12.69 -5.01 -23.85
C VAL A 165 13.30 -4.29 -25.04
N GLU A 166 12.77 -3.12 -25.41
CA GLU A 166 13.25 -2.34 -26.54
C GLU A 166 14.67 -1.77 -26.32
N GLY A 167 15.03 -1.40 -25.09
CA GLY A 167 16.37 -0.90 -24.75
C GLY A 167 17.50 -1.94 -24.79
N SER A 168 17.17 -3.24 -24.88
CA SER A 168 18.14 -4.35 -24.95
C SER A 168 18.59 -4.63 -26.39
N GLY A 169 17.74 -4.31 -27.37
CA GLY A 169 17.99 -4.54 -28.78
C GLY A 169 18.73 -3.37 -29.42
N THR A 170 19.96 -3.61 -29.88
CA THR A 170 20.72 -2.71 -30.77
C THR A 170 21.55 -1.64 -30.06
N ARG A 171 22.59 -2.08 -29.35
CA ARG A 171 23.85 -1.33 -29.38
C ARG A 171 24.46 -1.53 -30.78
N PRO A 172 24.44 -0.54 -31.70
CA PRO A 172 25.28 -0.61 -32.87
C PRO A 172 26.72 -0.75 -32.39
N ALA A 173 27.44 -1.73 -32.94
CA ALA A 173 28.84 -1.94 -32.65
C ALA A 173 29.59 -0.62 -32.84
N SER A 174 29.92 0.02 -31.72
CA SER A 174 30.74 1.22 -31.68
C SER A 174 32.11 0.86 -32.23
N SER A 175 32.31 1.11 -33.52
CA SER A 175 33.61 1.19 -34.16
C SER A 175 34.40 2.29 -33.45
N ARG A 176 35.21 1.87 -32.47
CA ARG A 176 36.20 2.71 -31.78
C ARG A 176 37.07 3.39 -32.86
N PRO A 177 37.06 4.73 -33.00
CA PRO A 177 38.10 5.39 -33.75
C PRO A 177 39.39 5.27 -32.94
N LYS A 178 40.38 4.63 -33.56
CA LYS A 178 41.74 4.40 -33.06
C LYS A 178 42.41 5.76 -32.83
N THR A 179 42.28 6.33 -31.64
CA THR A 179 42.92 7.59 -31.27
C THR A 179 44.41 7.31 -31.09
N ALA A 180 45.24 7.98 -31.89
CA ALA A 180 46.69 7.92 -31.83
C ALA A 180 47.22 8.43 -30.47
N PRO A 181 48.39 7.95 -30.02
CA PRO A 181 49.00 8.40 -28.76
C PRO A 181 49.51 9.84 -28.90
N ALA A 182 48.88 10.77 -28.19
CA ALA A 182 49.39 12.13 -28.02
C ALA A 182 50.54 12.11 -27.01
N ALA A 183 51.70 12.56 -27.48
CA ALA A 183 52.95 12.64 -26.75
C ALA A 183 52.87 13.55 -25.52
N LEU A 184 53.49 13.07 -24.44
CA LEU A 184 54.42 13.81 -23.55
C LEU A 184 54.31 15.35 -23.57
N LEU A 185 53.76 15.91 -22.50
CA LEU A 185 54.15 17.22 -22.01
C LEU A 185 54.61 17.11 -20.56
N GLN A 186 55.92 17.30 -20.41
CA GLN A 186 56.67 17.46 -19.18
C GLN A 186 56.38 18.82 -18.51
N GLN A 187 56.64 18.86 -17.20
CA GLN A 187 56.94 20.06 -16.37
C GLN A 187 55.75 21.00 -16.08
N ALA A 188 55.60 21.60 -14.89
CA ALA A 188 56.61 22.02 -13.92
C ALA A 188 56.07 22.06 -12.47
N VAL A 189 56.97 21.70 -11.57
CA VAL A 189 57.00 21.99 -10.13
C VAL A 189 56.95 23.51 -9.89
N ARG A 190 56.15 23.99 -8.92
CA ARG A 190 56.51 25.17 -8.08
C ARG A 190 55.88 25.11 -6.67
N PRO A 191 56.53 25.74 -5.68
CA PRO A 191 56.45 25.38 -4.27
C PRO A 191 55.54 26.28 -3.42
N MET A 192 55.31 25.81 -2.19
CA MET A 192 54.60 26.45 -1.09
C MET A 192 55.13 27.84 -0.74
N GLN A 193 54.20 28.74 -0.41
CA GLN A 193 54.38 29.71 0.66
C GLN A 193 53.22 29.58 1.64
#